data_AF-A0A9E6BZK7-F1
#
_entry.id   AF-A0A9E6BZK7-F1
#
_cell.length_a   1.000
_cell.length_b   1.000
_cell.length_c   1.000
_cell.angle_alpha   90.00
_cell.angle_beta   90.00
_cell.angle_gamma   90.00
#
_symmetry.space_group_name_H-M   'P 1'
#
loop_
_entity.id
_entity.type
_entity.pdbx_description
1 polymer ?
#
loop_
_entity_poly.entity_id
_entity_poly.type
_entity_poly.pdbx_seq_one_letter_code
_entity_poly.pdbx_strand_id
1 'polypeptide(L)'
;MIRDFPEDPVPDDARVLTARFGSVIFIDVYVVNGRDVTDPTYQVKLEWLAALRRWMTDTFDLNDELVVAGDFNIAPDERDVCDPATCAGRIHCSETERAELRWFLDRGFVDLLRLHSEGAGRYSWWDYRGGGVPSWLGLRIDLVLGTRPMADRCVEVRIDRNERRPTAGEGKPGDHAPIIAKFRPQELVVGARYSDRDLPMLACLGVEPVVSVEAVQQQAKQLLSRRSDIGTDAL
;
A
#
# COMPACT_ATOMS: atom_id res chain seq x y z
N MET A 1 1.36 -17.40 1.03
CA MET A 1 0.58 -16.18 0.74
C MET A 1 -0.56 -16.16 1.75
N ILE A 2 -0.71 -15.09 2.52
CA ILE A 2 -1.72 -14.95 3.57
C ILE A 2 -2.73 -13.88 3.11
N ARG A 3 -4.03 -14.05 3.38
CA ARG A 3 -5.11 -13.20 2.84
C ARG A 3 -5.98 -12.55 3.92
N ASP A 4 -5.54 -12.66 5.16
CA ASP A 4 -6.24 -12.23 6.36
C ASP A 4 -5.20 -11.90 7.45
N PHE A 5 -5.69 -11.40 8.58
CA PHE A 5 -4.92 -11.24 9.80
C PHE A 5 -5.85 -11.44 11.01
N PRO A 6 -5.30 -11.79 12.20
CA PRO A 6 -6.09 -12.02 13.40
C PRO A 6 -6.88 -10.77 13.81
N GLU A 7 -8.08 -10.99 14.35
CA GLU A 7 -8.95 -9.93 14.90
C GLU A 7 -9.40 -8.86 13.88
N ASP A 8 -9.37 -9.18 12.58
CA ASP A 8 -9.98 -8.34 11.55
C ASP A 8 -11.50 -8.18 11.83
N PRO A 9 -12.01 -6.95 12.05
CA PRO A 9 -13.44 -6.72 12.29
C PRO A 9 -14.32 -6.90 11.03
N VAL A 10 -13.71 -7.03 9.84
CA VAL A 10 -14.39 -7.21 8.54
C VAL A 10 -13.70 -8.32 7.70
N PRO A 11 -13.62 -9.57 8.20
CA PRO A 11 -12.82 -10.64 7.59
C PRO A 11 -13.30 -11.09 6.19
N ASP A 12 -14.55 -10.78 5.85
CA ASP A 12 -15.15 -11.11 4.55
C ASP A 12 -14.84 -10.06 3.46
N ASP A 13 -14.34 -8.88 3.82
CA ASP A 13 -14.10 -7.76 2.88
C ASP A 13 -12.80 -7.90 2.09
N ALA A 14 -11.94 -8.86 2.44
CA ALA A 14 -10.70 -9.18 1.73
C ALA A 14 -9.76 -7.95 1.55
N ARG A 15 -9.33 -7.38 2.67
CA ARG A 15 -8.61 -6.09 2.73
C ARG A 15 -7.09 -6.19 2.86
N VAL A 16 -6.54 -7.40 3.02
CA VAL A 16 -5.09 -7.62 3.17
C VAL A 16 -4.64 -8.78 2.29
N LEU A 17 -3.45 -8.63 1.71
CA LEU A 17 -2.74 -9.70 1.04
C LEU A 17 -1.26 -9.63 1.39
N THR A 18 -0.73 -10.69 2.01
CA THR A 18 0.69 -10.83 2.28
C THR A 18 1.31 -11.89 1.38
N ALA A 19 2.37 -11.50 0.68
CA ALA A 19 3.16 -12.38 -0.18
C ALA A 19 4.65 -12.21 0.12
N ARG A 20 5.41 -13.29 -0.07
CA ARG A 20 6.87 -13.30 0.07
C ARG A 20 7.51 -13.56 -1.28
N PHE A 21 8.46 -12.72 -1.66
CA PHE A 21 9.24 -12.81 -2.89
C PHE A 21 10.73 -12.83 -2.53
N GLY A 22 11.30 -14.03 -2.43
CA GLY A 22 12.65 -14.20 -1.87
C GLY A 22 12.69 -13.80 -0.39
N SER A 23 13.55 -12.84 -0.03
CA SER A 23 13.58 -12.24 1.31
C SER A 23 12.57 -11.11 1.51
N VAL A 24 12.00 -10.56 0.43
CA VAL A 24 11.06 -9.44 0.53
C VAL A 24 9.68 -9.93 0.95
N ILE A 25 9.12 -9.33 1.99
CA ILE A 25 7.74 -9.50 2.42
C ILE A 25 6.97 -8.28 1.92
N PHE A 26 5.88 -8.53 1.19
CA PHE A 26 5.00 -7.48 0.67
C PHE A 26 3.60 -7.66 1.25
N ILE A 27 3.07 -6.62 1.87
CA ILE A 27 1.72 -6.56 2.43
C ILE A 27 0.94 -5.49 1.66
N ASP A 28 -0.04 -5.93 0.87
CA ASP A 28 -1.05 -5.05 0.29
C ASP A 28 -2.15 -4.79 1.32
N VAL A 29 -2.57 -3.53 1.46
CA VAL A 29 -3.67 -3.12 2.34
C VAL A 29 -4.70 -2.28 1.59
N TYR A 30 -5.98 -2.54 1.87
CA TYR A 30 -7.11 -1.69 1.50
C TYR A 30 -7.88 -1.32 2.77
N VAL A 31 -7.39 -0.28 3.44
CA VAL A 31 -7.91 0.18 4.72
C VAL A 31 -9.36 0.62 4.56
N VAL A 32 -10.20 0.31 5.55
CA VAL A 32 -11.61 0.74 5.58
C VAL A 32 -11.68 2.25 5.40
N ASN A 33 -12.51 2.73 4.47
CA ASN A 33 -12.61 4.16 4.16
C ASN A 33 -13.12 4.98 5.35
N GLY A 34 -14.19 4.51 6.02
CA GLY A 34 -14.80 5.16 7.18
C GLY A 34 -15.92 6.17 6.86
N ARG A 35 -16.08 6.57 5.60
CA ARG A 35 -17.10 7.50 5.06
C ARG A 35 -17.09 8.93 5.62
N ASP A 36 -17.36 9.08 6.91
CA ASP A 36 -17.36 10.33 7.66
C ASP A 36 -16.97 10.03 9.11
N VAL A 37 -16.34 10.99 9.81
CA VAL A 37 -15.88 10.80 11.20
C VAL A 37 -17.00 10.53 12.20
N THR A 38 -18.26 10.82 11.84
CA THR A 38 -19.46 10.53 12.64
C THR A 38 -20.19 9.25 12.21
N ASP A 39 -19.80 8.64 11.09
CA ASP A 39 -20.42 7.40 10.59
C ASP A 39 -19.93 6.20 11.44
N PRO A 40 -20.80 5.23 11.79
CA PRO A 40 -20.38 4.05 12.53
C PRO A 40 -19.24 3.24 11.87
N THR A 41 -19.12 3.30 10.54
CA THR A 41 -18.03 2.65 9.79
C THR A 41 -16.66 3.29 10.06
N TYR A 42 -16.61 4.52 10.58
CA TYR A 42 -15.37 5.14 11.03
C TYR A 42 -14.79 4.41 12.25
N GLN A 43 -15.63 3.98 13.19
CA GLN A 43 -15.16 3.18 14.33
C GLN A 43 -14.60 1.82 13.87
N VAL A 44 -15.25 1.18 12.89
CA VAL A 44 -14.75 -0.06 12.26
C VAL A 44 -13.38 0.17 11.62
N LYS A 45 -13.14 1.31 10.97
CA LYS A 45 -11.83 1.68 10.43
C LYS A 45 -10.75 1.73 11.52
N LEU A 46 -11.03 2.38 12.64
CA LEU A 46 -10.08 2.50 13.74
C LEU A 46 -9.78 1.14 14.38
N GLU A 47 -10.80 0.30 14.56
CA GLU A 47 -10.64 -1.07 15.06
C GLU A 47 -9.80 -1.93 14.12
N TRP A 48 -10.05 -1.81 12.81
CA TRP A 48 -9.29 -2.51 11.78
C TRP A 48 -7.81 -2.09 11.77
N LEU A 49 -7.53 -0.79 11.86
CA LEU A 49 -6.16 -0.26 11.95
C LEU A 49 -5.47 -0.74 13.23
N ALA A 50 -6.16 -0.71 14.36
CA ALA A 50 -5.61 -1.19 15.62
C ALA A 50 -5.28 -2.69 15.57
N ALA A 51 -6.14 -3.51 14.96
CA ALA A 51 -5.90 -4.93 14.76
C ALA A 51 -4.73 -5.19 13.79
N LEU A 52 -4.65 -4.45 12.67
CA LEU A 52 -3.52 -4.50 11.75
C LEU A 52 -2.20 -4.21 12.47
N ARG A 53 -2.15 -3.15 13.28
CA ARG A 53 -0.94 -2.78 14.04
C ARG A 53 -0.50 -3.85 15.03
N ARG A 54 -1.44 -4.47 15.75
CA ARG A 54 -1.14 -5.59 16.66
C ARG A 54 -0.55 -6.76 15.89
N TRP A 55 -1.25 -7.23 14.86
CA TRP A 55 -0.78 -8.32 14.01
C TRP A 55 0.61 -8.04 13.43
N MET A 56 0.85 -6.83 12.91
CA MET A 56 2.15 -6.45 12.39
C MET A 56 3.25 -6.46 13.44
N THR A 57 2.94 -6.01 14.66
CA THR A 57 3.90 -6.02 15.78
C THR A 57 4.29 -7.43 16.18
N ASP A 58 3.32 -8.34 16.19
CA ASP A 58 3.51 -9.71 16.67
C ASP A 58 4.15 -10.62 15.60
N THR A 59 4.00 -10.26 14.31
CA THR A 59 4.34 -11.15 13.19
C THR A 59 5.67 -10.80 12.50
N PHE A 60 6.03 -9.51 12.41
CA PHE A 60 7.14 -9.08 11.57
C PHE A 60 8.26 -8.38 12.34
N ASP A 61 9.51 -8.65 11.96
CA ASP A 61 10.68 -7.93 12.43
C ASP A 61 10.97 -6.75 11.49
N LEU A 62 11.31 -5.58 12.04
CA LEU A 62 11.64 -4.40 11.24
C LEU A 62 13.02 -4.48 10.58
N ASN A 63 13.82 -5.47 10.95
CA ASN A 63 15.06 -5.83 10.26
C ASN A 63 14.79 -6.68 9.01
N ASP A 64 13.56 -7.18 8.80
CA ASP A 64 13.17 -7.85 7.57
C ASP A 64 13.01 -6.85 6.41
N GLU A 65 13.14 -7.37 5.20
CA GLU A 65 12.84 -6.64 3.96
C GLU A 65 11.32 -6.56 3.73
N LEU A 66 10.64 -5.76 4.56
CA LEU A 66 9.19 -5.62 4.57
C LEU A 66 8.72 -4.32 3.89
N VAL A 67 7.72 -4.45 3.02
CA VAL A 67 6.96 -3.35 2.43
C VAL A 67 5.48 -3.51 2.75
N VAL A 68 4.85 -2.45 3.21
CA VAL A 68 3.39 -2.32 3.33
C VAL A 68 2.93 -1.24 2.38
N ALA A 69 2.06 -1.58 1.45
CA ALA A 69 1.58 -0.64 0.45
C ALA A 69 0.10 -0.80 0.19
N GLY A 70 -0.52 0.24 -0.36
CA GLY A 70 -1.90 0.19 -0.81
C GLY A 70 -2.68 1.44 -0.48
N ASP A 71 -4.00 1.36 -0.54
CA ASP A 71 -4.89 2.47 -0.21
C ASP A 71 -5.13 2.50 1.30
N PHE A 72 -4.45 3.42 1.96
CA PHE A 72 -4.57 3.64 3.40
C PHE A 72 -5.84 4.40 3.78
N ASN A 73 -6.53 5.02 2.81
CA ASN A 73 -7.63 5.94 3.08
C ASN A 73 -7.26 7.03 4.13
N ILE A 74 -5.98 7.41 4.23
CA ILE A 74 -5.47 8.39 5.20
C ILE A 74 -4.41 9.25 4.51
N ALA A 75 -4.59 10.56 4.56
CA ALA A 75 -3.61 11.55 4.09
C ALA A 75 -2.59 11.84 5.22
N PRO A 76 -1.29 11.52 5.04
CA PRO A 76 -0.33 11.55 6.13
C PRO A 76 -0.13 12.94 6.76
N ASP A 77 0.02 13.97 5.93
CA ASP A 77 0.20 15.35 6.38
C ASP A 77 -0.49 16.37 5.45
N GLU A 78 -0.33 17.67 5.73
CA GLU A 78 -0.97 18.72 4.93
C GLU A 78 -0.48 18.79 3.48
N ARG A 79 0.76 18.39 3.20
CA ARG A 79 1.31 18.37 1.82
C ARG A 79 0.62 17.31 0.96
N ASP A 80 -0.09 16.38 1.60
CA ASP A 80 -0.84 15.29 0.98
C ASP A 80 -2.28 15.64 0.67
N VAL A 81 -2.68 16.90 0.91
CA VAL A 81 -4.03 17.39 0.73
C VAL A 81 -3.99 18.65 -0.12
N CYS A 82 -4.77 18.70 -1.20
CA CYS A 82 -4.79 19.86 -2.08
C CYS A 82 -5.31 21.14 -1.40
N ASP A 83 -6.22 20.99 -0.44
CA ASP A 83 -6.71 22.06 0.42
C ASP A 83 -6.79 21.58 1.88
N PRO A 84 -5.71 21.74 2.67
CA PRO A 84 -5.64 21.23 4.03
C PRO A 84 -6.71 21.81 4.96
N ALA A 85 -7.08 23.09 4.76
CA ALA A 85 -8.03 23.79 5.63
C ALA A 85 -9.43 23.19 5.53
N THR A 86 -9.84 22.74 4.34
CA THR A 86 -11.17 22.14 4.15
C THR A 86 -11.21 20.66 4.51
N CYS A 87 -10.07 19.97 4.55
CA CYS A 87 -9.99 18.55 4.94
C CYS A 87 -9.76 18.36 6.44
N ALA A 88 -9.21 19.36 7.16
CA ALA A 88 -8.85 19.24 8.57
C ALA A 88 -10.02 18.69 9.43
N GLY A 89 -9.77 17.60 10.15
CA GLY A 89 -10.76 16.97 11.03
C GLY A 89 -11.83 16.14 10.32
N ARG A 90 -11.82 16.05 8.99
CA ARG A 90 -12.72 15.21 8.20
C ARG A 90 -12.09 13.86 7.90
N ILE A 91 -12.87 12.96 7.31
CA ILE A 91 -12.38 11.65 6.85
C ILE A 91 -11.13 11.82 5.97
N HIS A 92 -10.20 10.87 6.07
CA HIS A 92 -8.85 10.89 5.49
C HIS A 92 -7.85 11.81 6.19
N CYS A 93 -8.32 12.87 6.86
CA CYS A 93 -7.47 13.96 7.36
C CYS A 93 -7.66 14.21 8.87
N SER A 94 -8.40 13.35 9.57
CA SER A 94 -8.62 13.52 11.01
C SER A 94 -7.33 13.25 11.78
N GLU A 95 -7.23 13.86 12.96
CA GLU A 95 -6.06 13.69 13.82
C GLU A 95 -5.93 12.23 14.30
N THR A 96 -7.05 11.55 14.54
CA THR A 96 -7.07 10.13 14.93
C THR A 96 -6.57 9.23 13.81
N GLU A 97 -7.02 9.42 12.57
CA GLU A 97 -6.50 8.67 11.41
C GLU A 97 -4.99 8.89 11.24
N ARG A 98 -4.54 10.14 11.32
CA ARG A 98 -3.11 10.46 11.20
C ARG A 98 -2.29 9.87 12.35
N ALA A 99 -2.85 9.75 13.55
CA ALA A 99 -2.19 9.08 14.68
C ALA A 99 -2.02 7.57 14.43
N GLU A 100 -3.04 6.91 13.89
CA GLU A 100 -2.95 5.49 13.49
C GLU A 100 -1.88 5.27 12.42
N LEU A 101 -1.75 6.18 11.45
CA LEU A 101 -0.68 6.11 10.46
C LEU A 101 0.70 6.45 11.05
N ARG A 102 0.79 7.46 11.93
CA ARG A 102 2.04 7.85 12.59
C ARG A 102 2.68 6.71 13.36
N TRP A 103 1.87 5.80 13.90
CA TRP A 103 2.39 4.59 14.53
C TRP A 103 3.39 3.83 13.65
N PHE A 104 3.13 3.71 12.34
CA PHE A 104 4.06 3.02 11.43
C PHE A 104 5.41 3.74 11.38
N LEU A 105 5.36 5.07 11.25
CA LEU A 105 6.55 5.92 11.16
C LEU A 105 7.36 5.86 12.47
N ASP A 106 6.68 6.00 13.61
CA ASP A 106 7.29 5.92 14.94
C ASP A 106 7.89 4.53 15.21
N ARG A 107 7.32 3.49 14.62
CA ARG A 107 7.81 2.12 14.77
C ARG A 107 9.07 1.87 13.94
N GLY A 108 9.33 2.67 12.91
CA GLY A 108 10.53 2.58 12.06
C GLY A 108 10.26 2.29 10.58
N PHE A 109 8.98 2.30 10.16
CA PHE A 109 8.67 2.34 8.74
C PHE A 109 8.98 3.71 8.15
N VAL A 110 9.35 3.71 6.87
CA VAL A 110 9.70 4.89 6.10
C VAL A 110 8.68 5.06 4.99
N ASP A 111 8.06 6.23 4.90
CA ASP A 111 7.28 6.62 3.73
C ASP A 111 8.22 6.81 2.55
N LEU A 112 8.25 5.83 1.64
CA LEU A 112 9.25 5.78 0.58
C LEU A 112 9.08 6.92 -0.43
N LEU A 113 7.85 7.46 -0.61
CA LEU A 113 7.66 8.63 -1.46
C LEU A 113 8.41 9.85 -0.91
N ARG A 114 8.47 9.99 0.42
CA ARG A 114 9.13 11.12 1.09
C ARG A 114 10.65 11.08 1.01
N LEU A 115 11.25 9.93 0.71
CA LEU A 115 12.68 9.85 0.39
C LEU A 115 13.04 10.58 -0.91
N HIS A 116 12.09 10.71 -1.84
CA HIS A 116 12.31 11.27 -3.16
C HIS A 116 11.54 12.57 -3.41
N SER A 117 10.70 13.00 -2.46
CA SER A 117 9.94 14.24 -2.57
C SER A 117 9.44 14.79 -1.24
N GLU A 118 9.86 16.01 -0.94
CA GLU A 118 9.41 16.75 0.25
C GLU A 118 8.22 17.70 -0.01
N GLY A 119 7.89 17.97 -1.27
CA GLY A 119 6.85 18.94 -1.65
C GLY A 119 5.42 18.40 -1.64
N ALA A 120 4.45 19.33 -1.68
CA ALA A 120 3.04 19.06 -1.93
C ALA A 120 2.74 18.77 -3.41
N GLY A 121 1.47 18.53 -3.76
CA GLY A 121 1.04 18.37 -5.16
C GLY A 121 1.14 16.96 -5.73
N ARG A 122 1.49 15.98 -4.89
CA ARG A 122 1.63 14.56 -5.27
C ARG A 122 0.45 13.75 -4.74
N TYR A 123 -0.70 13.92 -5.37
CA TYR A 123 -1.92 13.21 -4.99
C TYR A 123 -2.04 11.89 -5.73
N SER A 124 -2.68 10.92 -5.09
CA SER A 124 -2.97 9.59 -5.63
C SER A 124 -4.47 9.38 -5.85
N TRP A 125 -5.33 10.07 -5.12
CA TRP A 125 -6.79 9.98 -5.23
C TRP A 125 -7.45 11.33 -5.52
N TRP A 126 -8.55 11.30 -6.27
CA TRP A 126 -9.36 12.49 -6.59
C TRP A 126 -10.83 12.12 -6.67
N ASP A 127 -11.68 12.92 -6.04
CA ASP A 127 -13.12 12.63 -6.01
C ASP A 127 -13.77 12.84 -7.38
N TYR A 128 -14.50 11.81 -7.80
CA TYR A 128 -15.38 11.84 -8.98
C TYR A 128 -16.86 11.89 -8.60
N ARG A 129 -17.21 11.76 -7.31
CA ARG A 129 -18.58 11.81 -6.82
C ARG A 129 -19.02 13.27 -6.84
N GLY A 130 -20.00 13.59 -7.68
CA GLY A 130 -20.58 14.92 -7.77
C GLY A 130 -21.22 15.30 -6.43
N GLY A 131 -20.49 16.04 -5.59
CA GLY A 131 -20.92 16.41 -4.24
C GLY A 131 -20.35 17.75 -3.75
N GLY A 132 -19.77 18.57 -4.64
CA GLY A 132 -19.28 19.92 -4.31
C GLY A 132 -17.79 20.02 -3.98
N VAL A 133 -17.05 18.91 -3.95
CA VAL A 133 -15.58 18.89 -3.94
C VAL A 133 -15.13 18.98 -5.41
N PRO A 134 -14.43 20.05 -5.83
CA PRO A 134 -13.94 20.12 -7.20
C PRO A 134 -13.02 18.94 -7.52
N SER A 135 -13.16 18.36 -8.71
CA SER A 135 -12.35 17.22 -9.19
C SER A 135 -10.84 17.47 -9.27
N TRP A 136 -10.38 18.69 -8.95
CA TRP A 136 -8.97 19.05 -8.81
C TRP A 136 -8.43 18.92 -7.38
N LEU A 137 -9.29 18.75 -6.36
CA LEU A 137 -8.88 18.50 -4.99
C LEU A 137 -8.43 17.05 -4.83
N GLY A 138 -7.13 16.83 -4.97
CA GLY A 138 -6.51 15.53 -4.78
C GLY A 138 -6.06 15.29 -3.33
N LEU A 139 -6.02 14.02 -2.95
CA LEU A 139 -5.40 13.52 -1.72
C LEU A 139 -4.30 12.51 -2.06
N ARG A 140 -3.27 12.40 -1.24
CA ARG A 140 -2.38 11.24 -1.25
C ARG A 140 -2.77 10.28 -0.13
N ILE A 141 -3.48 9.23 -0.49
CA ILE A 141 -3.94 8.18 0.43
C ILE A 141 -3.42 6.79 0.05
N ASP A 142 -2.76 6.67 -1.11
CA ASP A 142 -2.05 5.47 -1.51
C ASP A 142 -0.59 5.60 -1.09
N LEU A 143 -0.13 4.72 -0.21
CA LEU A 143 1.19 4.81 0.41
C LEU A 143 2.03 3.58 0.09
N VAL A 144 3.36 3.75 0.12
CA VAL A 144 4.33 2.67 0.14
C VAL A 144 5.25 2.91 1.33
N LEU A 145 5.06 2.12 2.37
CA LEU A 145 5.84 2.16 3.60
C LEU A 145 6.83 1.00 3.58
N GLY A 146 8.12 1.29 3.75
CA GLY A 146 9.17 0.27 3.78
C GLY A 146 9.90 0.26 5.13
N THR A 147 10.34 -0.91 5.59
CA THR A 147 11.34 -0.98 6.66
C THR A 147 12.67 -0.36 6.20
N ARG A 148 13.59 -0.13 7.14
CA ARG A 148 14.90 0.48 6.82
C ARG A 148 15.67 -0.28 5.72
N PRO A 149 15.75 -1.62 5.71
CA PRO A 149 16.40 -2.36 4.62
C PRO A 149 15.77 -2.08 3.24
N MET A 150 14.44 -1.96 3.18
CA MET A 150 13.73 -1.63 1.94
C MET A 150 13.92 -0.17 1.53
N ALA A 151 13.95 0.75 2.49
CA ALA A 151 14.22 2.16 2.26
C ALA A 151 15.62 2.38 1.66
N ASP A 152 16.65 1.71 2.19
CA ASP A 152 18.03 1.84 1.70
C ASP A 152 18.20 1.32 0.25
N ARG A 153 17.31 0.40 -0.17
CA ARG A 153 17.23 -0.13 -1.53
C ARG A 153 16.34 0.68 -2.47
N CYS A 154 15.48 1.57 -1.95
CA CYS A 154 14.55 2.35 -2.75
C CYS A 154 15.30 3.41 -3.57
N VAL A 155 15.12 3.40 -4.89
CA VAL A 155 15.81 4.31 -5.81
C VAL A 155 14.88 5.31 -6.48
N GLU A 156 13.60 5.02 -6.55
CA GLU A 156 12.60 5.88 -7.15
C GLU A 156 11.22 5.55 -6.58
N VAL A 157 10.43 6.59 -6.30
CA VAL A 157 8.98 6.46 -6.09
C VAL A 157 8.26 7.53 -6.89
N ARG A 158 7.24 7.13 -7.66
CA ARG A 158 6.43 8.06 -8.47
C ARG A 158 4.95 7.68 -8.41
N ILE A 159 4.11 8.70 -8.58
CA ILE A 159 2.67 8.51 -8.80
C ILE A 159 2.39 8.69 -10.29
N ASP A 160 1.86 7.65 -10.94
CA ASP A 160 1.56 7.67 -12.37
C ASP A 160 0.21 8.31 -12.67
N ARG A 161 0.18 9.64 -12.67
CA ARG A 161 -1.03 10.39 -13.00
C ARG A 161 -1.45 10.23 -14.47
N ASN A 162 -0.58 9.75 -15.35
CA ASN A 162 -0.90 9.63 -16.77
C ASN A 162 -1.87 8.46 -17.04
N GLU A 163 -1.86 7.43 -16.21
CA GLU A 163 -2.84 6.32 -16.25
C GLU A 163 -4.28 6.80 -15.99
N ARG A 164 -4.44 8.02 -15.46
CA ARG A 164 -5.76 8.65 -15.30
C ARG A 164 -6.19 9.52 -16.49
N ARG A 165 -5.41 9.57 -17.56
CA ARG A 165 -5.82 10.28 -18.78
C ARG A 165 -6.88 9.44 -19.49
N PRO A 166 -8.02 10.02 -19.89
CA PRO A 166 -8.99 9.30 -20.69
C PRO A 166 -8.34 8.79 -21.99
N THR A 167 -8.32 7.48 -22.18
CA THR A 167 -7.91 6.87 -23.44
C THR A 167 -9.13 6.75 -24.34
N ALA A 168 -9.01 7.15 -25.61
CA ALA A 168 -10.10 7.06 -26.56
C ALA A 168 -10.50 5.59 -26.76
N GLY A 169 -11.76 5.26 -26.47
CA GLY A 169 -12.29 3.90 -26.57
C GLY A 169 -12.26 3.11 -25.25
N GLU A 170 -11.69 3.66 -24.18
CA GLU A 170 -11.73 3.07 -22.84
C GLU A 170 -12.77 3.75 -21.95
N GLY A 171 -13.15 3.07 -20.86
CA GLY A 171 -14.05 3.62 -19.84
C GLY A 171 -13.44 4.79 -19.08
N LYS A 172 -14.21 5.37 -18.16
CA LYS A 172 -13.70 6.42 -17.26
C LYS A 172 -12.54 5.84 -16.43
N PRO A 173 -11.39 6.54 -16.33
CA PRO A 173 -10.26 6.07 -15.52
C PRO A 173 -10.64 5.98 -14.04
N GLY A 174 -9.91 5.15 -13.30
CA GLY A 174 -10.05 5.01 -11.85
C GLY A 174 -9.87 6.34 -11.10
N ASP A 175 -10.45 6.43 -9.92
CA ASP A 175 -10.30 7.57 -9.00
C ASP A 175 -8.98 7.55 -8.22
N HIS A 176 -8.14 6.53 -8.43
CA HIS A 176 -6.77 6.45 -7.95
C HIS A 176 -5.76 6.49 -9.11
N ALA A 177 -4.55 6.96 -8.84
CA ALA A 177 -3.38 6.88 -9.69
C ALA A 177 -2.37 5.89 -9.05
N PRO A 178 -1.75 5.01 -9.84
CA PRO A 178 -0.80 4.04 -9.31
C PRO A 178 0.38 4.72 -8.63
N ILE A 179 0.80 4.19 -7.48
CA ILE A 179 2.11 4.48 -6.90
C ILE A 179 3.07 3.36 -7.28
N ILE A 180 4.24 3.76 -7.80
CA ILE A 180 5.27 2.85 -8.30
C ILE A 180 6.54 3.13 -7.53
N ALA A 181 7.04 2.10 -6.86
CA ALA A 181 8.32 2.13 -6.17
C ALA A 181 9.30 1.19 -6.88
N LYS A 182 10.52 1.67 -7.14
CA LYS A 182 11.62 0.88 -7.70
C LYS A 182 12.68 0.67 -6.66
N PHE A 183 13.21 -0.55 -6.62
CA PHE A 183 14.23 -0.97 -5.68
C PHE A 183 15.45 -1.50 -6.43
N ARG A 184 16.64 -1.30 -5.87
CA ARG A 184 17.83 -2.01 -6.35
C ARG A 184 17.59 -3.52 -6.26
N PRO A 185 17.98 -4.30 -7.28
CA PRO A 185 17.95 -5.75 -7.20
C PRO A 185 18.72 -6.23 -5.97
N GLN A 186 18.30 -7.36 -5.42
CA GLN A 186 19.08 -8.02 -4.39
C GLN A 186 20.34 -8.59 -5.05
N GLU A 187 21.52 -8.31 -4.49
CA GLU A 187 22.73 -9.02 -4.93
C GLU A 187 22.57 -10.51 -4.59
N LEU A 188 22.65 -11.36 -5.60
CA LEU A 188 22.76 -12.80 -5.40
C LEU A 188 24.11 -13.09 -4.74
N VAL A 189 24.08 -13.47 -3.46
CA VAL A 189 25.28 -14.01 -2.80
C VAL A 189 25.54 -15.41 -3.39
N VAL A 190 26.37 -15.48 -4.43
CA VAL A 190 26.85 -16.75 -5.00
C VAL A 190 27.85 -17.36 -4.01
N GLY A 191 27.33 -18.14 -3.06
CA GLY A 191 28.12 -18.82 -2.03
C GLY A 191 27.43 -20.02 -1.37
N ALA A 192 26.11 -20.16 -1.50
CA ALA A 192 25.43 -21.43 -1.22
C ALA A 192 25.66 -22.38 -2.41
N ARG A 193 26.11 -23.61 -2.13
CA ARG A 193 26.26 -24.65 -3.16
C ARG A 193 24.87 -25.01 -3.68
N TYR A 194 24.46 -24.41 -4.79
CA TYR A 194 23.30 -24.86 -5.55
C TYR A 194 23.71 -25.99 -6.49
N SER A 195 22.83 -26.96 -6.69
CA SER A 195 23.07 -28.05 -7.64
C SER A 195 22.82 -27.56 -9.06
N ASP A 196 23.43 -28.20 -10.07
CA ASP A 196 23.26 -27.81 -11.50
C ASP A 196 21.79 -27.82 -11.99
N ARG A 197 20.85 -28.35 -11.19
CA ARG A 197 19.41 -28.33 -11.47
C ARG A 197 18.70 -27.03 -11.04
N ASP A 198 19.36 -26.19 -10.25
CA ASP A 198 18.80 -24.93 -9.72
C ASP A 198 19.10 -23.72 -10.64
N LEU A 199 20.02 -23.89 -11.60
CA LEU A 199 20.48 -22.85 -12.52
C LEU A 199 19.41 -22.34 -13.54
N PRO A 200 18.47 -23.16 -14.05
CA PRO A 200 17.43 -22.65 -14.98
C PRO A 200 16.38 -21.75 -14.32
N MET A 201 16.30 -21.70 -12.98
CA MET A 201 15.40 -20.82 -12.22
C MET A 201 16.02 -19.43 -11.95
N LEU A 202 17.35 -19.34 -11.97
CA LEU A 202 18.09 -18.10 -11.69
C LEU A 202 18.23 -17.19 -12.93
N ALA A 203 17.95 -17.69 -14.14
CA ALA A 203 17.95 -16.90 -15.37
C ALA A 203 16.70 -15.99 -15.53
N CYS A 204 15.72 -16.06 -14.62
CA CYS A 204 14.52 -15.23 -14.65
C CYS A 204 14.65 -13.91 -13.87
N LEU A 205 15.81 -13.60 -13.27
CA LEU A 205 16.00 -12.40 -12.45
C LEU A 205 16.58 -11.19 -13.20
N GLY A 206 16.57 -11.22 -14.54
CA GLY A 206 16.85 -10.06 -15.39
C GLY A 206 15.69 -9.04 -15.46
N VAL A 207 14.83 -8.98 -14.44
CA VAL A 207 13.67 -8.08 -14.40
C VAL A 207 13.89 -7.08 -13.27
N GLU A 208 13.95 -5.80 -13.61
CA GLU A 208 13.85 -4.73 -12.61
C GLU A 208 12.60 -4.97 -11.76
N PRO A 209 12.69 -5.06 -10.42
CA PRO A 209 11.50 -5.19 -9.60
C PRO A 209 10.78 -3.84 -9.60
N VAL A 210 9.92 -3.62 -10.59
CA VAL A 210 8.90 -2.58 -10.56
C VAL A 210 7.73 -3.16 -9.79
N VAL A 211 7.64 -2.82 -8.50
CA VAL A 211 6.42 -3.12 -7.73
C VAL A 211 5.39 -2.07 -8.15
N SER A 212 4.51 -2.45 -9.08
CA SER A 212 3.29 -1.69 -9.35
C SER A 212 2.26 -2.08 -8.32
N VAL A 213 1.93 -1.15 -7.40
CA VAL A 213 0.89 -1.36 -6.39
C VAL A 213 -0.46 -1.63 -7.06
N GLU A 214 -0.73 -1.03 -8.23
CA GLU A 214 -1.95 -1.34 -8.99
C GLU A 214 -1.98 -2.77 -9.50
N ALA A 215 -0.87 -3.29 -10.04
CA ALA A 215 -0.83 -4.68 -10.52
C ALA A 215 -1.06 -5.66 -9.36
N VAL A 216 -0.49 -5.37 -8.17
CA VAL A 216 -0.72 -6.19 -6.98
C VAL A 216 -2.15 -6.05 -6.47
N GLN A 217 -2.73 -4.84 -6.44
CA GLN A 217 -4.10 -4.61 -6.02
C GLN A 217 -5.14 -5.18 -7.00
N GLN A 218 -4.91 -5.07 -8.31
CA GLN A 218 -5.76 -5.68 -9.34
C GLN A 218 -5.63 -7.21 -9.30
N GLN A 219 -4.43 -7.74 -9.11
CA GLN A 219 -4.21 -9.17 -8.96
C GLN A 219 -4.78 -9.70 -7.64
N ALA A 220 -4.72 -8.93 -6.55
CA ALA A 220 -5.41 -9.21 -5.29
C ALA A 220 -6.92 -9.23 -5.51
N LYS A 221 -7.51 -8.20 -6.12
CA LYS A 221 -8.95 -8.16 -6.48
C LYS A 221 -9.36 -9.34 -7.37
N GLN A 222 -8.53 -9.75 -8.33
CA GLN A 222 -8.77 -10.91 -9.20
C GLN A 222 -8.58 -12.26 -8.49
N LEU A 223 -7.63 -12.37 -7.57
CA LEU A 223 -7.38 -13.58 -6.78
C LEU A 223 -8.42 -13.75 -5.67
N LEU A 224 -8.97 -12.65 -5.16
CA LEU A 224 -9.99 -12.63 -4.10
C LEU A 224 -11.41 -12.87 -4.66
N SER A 225 -11.68 -12.49 -5.91
CA SER A 225 -12.93 -12.85 -6.61
C SER A 225 -13.02 -14.34 -6.99
N ARG A 226 -11.93 -15.09 -6.84
CA ARG A 226 -11.83 -16.53 -7.13
C ARG A 226 -11.83 -17.40 -5.87
N ARG A 227 -12.42 -16.96 -4.74
CA ARG A 227 -12.61 -17.76 -3.51
C ARG A 227 -13.53 -18.96 -3.76
N SER A 228 -13.01 -19.97 -4.45
CA SER A 228 -13.42 -21.36 -4.38
C SER A 228 -12.12 -22.15 -4.55
N ASP A 229 -11.71 -22.81 -3.48
CA ASP A 229 -10.59 -23.76 -3.42
C ASP A 229 -9.19 -23.14 -3.30
N ILE A 230 -8.61 -23.26 -2.11
CA ILE A 230 -7.24 -23.74 -1.80
C ILE A 230 -6.86 -23.26 -0.39
N GLY A 231 -6.50 -24.21 0.45
CA GLY A 231 -6.27 -24.05 1.89
C GLY A 231 -5.04 -23.23 2.26
N THR A 232 -5.09 -22.71 3.48
CA THR A 232 -4.05 -21.96 4.18
C THR A 232 -2.96 -22.89 4.68
N ASP A 233 -1.78 -22.87 4.04
CA ASP A 233 -0.55 -23.38 4.65
C ASP A 233 0.30 -22.19 5.14
N ALA A 234 0.73 -22.31 6.40
CA ALA A 234 1.46 -21.30 7.15
C ALA A 234 2.82 -20.94 6.53
N LEU A 235 3.19 -19.66 6.66
CA LEU A 235 4.55 -19.17 6.47
C LEU A 235 5.38 -19.41 7.73
#